data_AF-A0A976GTV2-F1
#
_entry.id   AF-A0A976GTV2-F1
#
_cell.length_a   1.000
_cell.length_b   1.000
_cell.length_c   1.000
_cell.angle_alpha   90.00
_cell.angle_beta   90.00
_cell.angle_gamma   90.00
#
_symmetry.space_group_name_H-M   'P 1'
#
loop_
_entity.id
_entity.type
_entity.pdbx_description
1 polymer ?
#
loop_
_entity_poly.entity_id
_entity_poly.type
_entity_poly.pdbx_seq_one_letter_code
_entity_poly.pdbx_strand_id
1 'polypeptide(L)'
;MIINRERNNNFTNGVKDLLHWLEKNLDIENYKTQGYEIIFNLTGGFKSLQGYLNTIGMFYADRLVYIFEAGGELIEIPKLPIEINPQIFKENATEFALMSVDYPCEAINIPKIMLEEYEKNTFLLSEWGILAWNKVKKQILAEKLLAFPKLHFEDSFKKDFQNATPQQQIDLQETLAKVSAILLQNIDGVSQMKQQGGLQYDNFTGKNSIFGHFRLNQGSRVSCLAKNNELYLRHFGQHDYVNDNP
;
A
#
# COMPACT_ATOMS: atom_id res chain seq x y z
N MET A 1 -35.23 4.89 -8.13
CA MET A 1 -34.77 3.75 -7.31
C MET A 1 -33.62 4.24 -6.45
N ILE A 2 -33.89 4.71 -5.23
CA ILE A 2 -32.86 5.20 -4.30
C ILE A 2 -32.26 3.97 -3.64
N ILE A 3 -31.17 3.46 -4.20
CA ILE A 3 -30.36 2.44 -3.53
C ILE A 3 -29.71 3.13 -2.33
N ASN A 4 -29.98 2.60 -1.15
CA ASN A 4 -29.63 3.18 0.13
C ASN A 4 -28.10 3.33 0.27
N ARG A 5 -27.61 4.58 0.26
CA ARG A 5 -26.18 4.95 0.13
C ARG A 5 -25.30 4.32 1.22
N GLU A 6 -25.83 4.14 2.43
CA GLU A 6 -25.12 3.51 3.55
C GLU A 6 -24.83 2.02 3.34
N ARG A 7 -25.74 1.28 2.71
CA ARG A 7 -25.55 -0.16 2.43
C ARG A 7 -24.52 -0.39 1.33
N ASN A 8 -24.43 0.51 0.35
CA ASN A 8 -23.41 0.44 -0.69
C ASN A 8 -22.01 0.72 -0.13
N ASN A 9 -21.86 1.71 0.75
CA ASN A 9 -20.57 2.01 1.38
C ASN A 9 -20.05 0.81 2.18
N ASN A 10 -20.90 0.13 2.96
CA ASN A 10 -20.50 -1.06 3.70
C ASN A 10 -20.08 -2.23 2.79
N PHE A 11 -20.77 -2.40 1.66
CA PHE A 11 -20.41 -3.45 0.69
C PHE A 11 -19.05 -3.17 0.03
N THR A 12 -18.85 -1.95 -0.49
CA THR A 12 -17.59 -1.56 -1.15
C THR A 12 -16.43 -1.60 -0.17
N ASN A 13 -16.61 -1.10 1.06
CA ASN A 13 -15.59 -1.21 2.11
C ASN A 13 -15.23 -2.67 2.40
N GLY A 14 -16.22 -3.58 2.46
CA GLY A 14 -15.96 -5.01 2.60
C GLY A 14 -15.13 -5.60 1.44
N VAL A 15 -15.31 -5.12 0.21
CA VAL A 15 -14.47 -5.53 -0.94
C VAL A 15 -13.04 -4.99 -0.80
N LYS A 16 -12.88 -3.74 -0.35
CA LYS A 16 -11.55 -3.16 -0.08
C LYS A 16 -10.82 -3.93 1.02
N ASP A 17 -11.51 -4.27 2.10
CA ASP A 17 -10.97 -5.07 3.20
C ASP A 17 -10.52 -6.44 2.71
N LEU A 18 -11.28 -7.08 1.81
CA LEU A 18 -10.88 -8.33 1.18
C LEU A 18 -9.60 -8.16 0.35
N LEU A 19 -9.48 -7.10 -0.45
CA LEU A 19 -8.28 -6.82 -1.25
C LEU A 19 -7.05 -6.57 -0.37
N HIS A 20 -7.21 -5.80 0.72
CA HIS A 20 -6.15 -5.59 1.71
C HIS A 20 -5.77 -6.90 2.40
N TRP A 21 -6.75 -7.74 2.74
CA TRP A 21 -6.50 -9.04 3.34
C TRP A 21 -5.74 -9.97 2.40
N LEU A 22 -6.13 -10.01 1.11
CA LEU A 22 -5.45 -10.80 0.08
C LEU A 22 -3.99 -10.35 -0.06
N GLU A 23 -3.74 -9.06 -0.21
CA GLU A 23 -2.37 -8.53 -0.33
C GLU A 23 -1.52 -8.80 0.91
N LYS A 24 -2.09 -8.68 2.11
CA LYS A 24 -1.35 -8.81 3.36
C LYS A 24 -1.10 -10.26 3.77
N ASN A 25 -2.08 -11.14 3.58
CA ASN A 25 -2.06 -12.49 4.16
C ASN A 25 -1.87 -13.59 3.11
N LEU A 26 -2.18 -13.31 1.85
CA LEU A 26 -2.06 -14.27 0.77
C LEU A 26 -0.88 -13.87 -0.11
N ASP A 27 0.29 -14.42 0.21
CA ASP A 27 1.52 -14.23 -0.58
C ASP A 27 1.46 -15.07 -1.87
N ILE A 28 0.53 -14.71 -2.76
CA ILE A 28 0.23 -15.39 -4.02
C ILE A 28 1.50 -15.54 -4.85
N GLU A 29 2.32 -14.49 -4.90
CA GLU A 29 3.55 -14.50 -5.69
C GLU A 29 4.56 -15.53 -5.15
N ASN A 30 4.72 -15.66 -3.83
CA ASN A 30 5.58 -16.70 -3.25
C ASN A 30 5.05 -18.12 -3.49
N TYR A 31 3.73 -18.33 -3.45
CA TYR A 31 3.16 -19.62 -3.85
C TYR A 31 3.48 -19.94 -5.32
N LYS A 32 3.36 -18.95 -6.20
CA LYS A 32 3.70 -19.11 -7.62
C LYS A 32 5.19 -19.40 -7.83
N THR A 33 6.09 -18.72 -7.13
CA THR A 33 7.54 -19.00 -7.24
C THR A 33 7.93 -20.38 -6.71
N GLN A 34 7.16 -20.92 -5.77
CA GLN A 34 7.29 -22.30 -5.29
C GLN A 34 6.64 -23.34 -6.24
N GLY A 35 6.03 -22.91 -7.33
CA GLY A 35 5.44 -23.78 -8.35
C GLY A 35 4.01 -24.25 -8.03
N TYR A 36 3.33 -23.60 -7.08
CA TYR A 36 1.91 -23.88 -6.84
C TYR A 36 1.03 -23.22 -7.90
N GLU A 37 -0.05 -23.91 -8.24
CA GLU A 37 -1.14 -23.39 -9.06
C GLU A 37 -2.19 -22.71 -8.18
N ILE A 38 -2.59 -21.49 -8.54
CA ILE A 38 -3.58 -20.71 -7.80
C ILE A 38 -4.96 -20.87 -8.46
N ILE A 39 -5.85 -21.60 -7.80
CA ILE A 39 -7.21 -21.85 -8.31
C ILE A 39 -8.21 -21.04 -7.49
N PHE A 40 -8.94 -20.14 -8.15
CA PHE A 40 -10.04 -19.39 -7.54
C PHE A 40 -11.35 -20.13 -7.80
N ASN A 41 -11.93 -20.70 -6.74
CA ASN A 41 -13.23 -21.33 -6.79
C ASN A 41 -14.34 -20.32 -6.45
N LEU A 42 -15.15 -20.00 -7.45
CA LEU A 42 -16.25 -19.03 -7.37
C LEU A 42 -17.62 -19.68 -7.16
N THR A 43 -17.69 -20.98 -6.86
CA THR A 43 -18.96 -21.72 -6.63
C THR A 43 -19.82 -21.07 -5.55
N GLY A 44 -19.20 -20.72 -4.44
CA GLY A 44 -19.88 -20.16 -3.27
C GLY A 44 -19.83 -18.62 -3.23
N GLY A 45 -20.69 -18.04 -2.39
CA GLY A 45 -20.69 -16.60 -2.13
C GLY A 45 -21.88 -15.86 -2.73
N PHE A 46 -22.00 -14.59 -2.36
CA PHE A 46 -23.15 -13.76 -2.72
C PHE A 46 -23.03 -13.27 -4.18
N LYS A 47 -24.14 -13.31 -4.94
CA LYS A 47 -24.14 -13.01 -6.39
C LYS A 47 -23.55 -11.64 -6.75
N SER A 48 -23.73 -10.61 -5.92
CA SER A 48 -23.14 -9.29 -6.21
C SER A 48 -21.62 -9.24 -6.02
N LEU A 49 -21.05 -10.14 -5.21
CA LEU A 49 -19.61 -10.25 -5.00
C LEU A 49 -18.91 -11.01 -6.14
N GLN A 50 -19.64 -11.89 -6.83
CA GLN A 50 -19.13 -12.67 -7.97
C GLN A 50 -18.50 -11.80 -9.06
N GLY A 51 -19.11 -10.65 -9.37
CA GLY A 51 -18.56 -9.71 -10.36
C GLY A 51 -17.17 -9.19 -9.97
N TYR A 52 -16.95 -8.91 -8.68
CA TYR A 52 -15.65 -8.47 -8.16
C TYR A 52 -14.65 -9.62 -8.14
N LEU A 53 -15.04 -10.78 -7.60
CA LEU A 53 -14.15 -11.94 -7.48
C LEU A 53 -13.71 -12.48 -8.83
N ASN A 54 -14.57 -12.42 -9.85
CA ASN A 54 -14.20 -12.78 -11.20
C ASN A 54 -13.04 -11.91 -11.70
N THR A 55 -13.19 -10.57 -11.60
CA THR A 55 -12.14 -9.63 -12.00
C THR A 55 -10.86 -9.79 -11.16
N ILE A 56 -10.99 -9.94 -9.83
CA ILE A 56 -9.84 -10.18 -8.95
C ILE A 56 -9.11 -11.46 -9.38
N GLY A 57 -9.84 -12.55 -9.63
CA GLY A 57 -9.24 -13.81 -10.07
C GLY A 57 -8.59 -13.70 -11.45
N MET A 58 -9.04 -12.81 -12.35
CA MET A 58 -8.32 -12.54 -13.60
C MET A 58 -6.89 -12.05 -13.36
N PHE A 59 -6.63 -11.31 -12.27
CA PHE A 59 -5.31 -10.78 -11.94
C PHE A 59 -4.42 -11.74 -11.13
N TYR A 60 -5.03 -12.61 -10.32
CA TYR A 60 -4.30 -13.41 -9.33
C TYR A 60 -4.30 -14.90 -9.63
N ALA A 61 -5.43 -15.44 -10.08
CA ALA A 61 -5.59 -16.87 -10.26
C ALA A 61 -4.89 -17.35 -11.54
N ASP A 62 -4.39 -18.56 -11.53
CA ASP A 62 -4.00 -19.28 -12.74
C ASP A 62 -5.25 -19.86 -13.41
N ARG A 63 -6.22 -20.33 -12.61
CA ARG A 63 -7.53 -20.81 -13.08
C ARG A 63 -8.69 -20.27 -12.25
N LEU A 64 -9.78 -19.93 -12.92
CA LEU A 64 -11.05 -19.54 -12.32
C LEU A 64 -12.06 -20.66 -12.57
N VAL A 65 -12.69 -21.17 -11.52
CA VAL A 65 -13.62 -22.29 -11.64
C VAL A 65 -14.93 -22.04 -10.89
N TYR A 66 -16.01 -22.64 -11.37
CA TYR A 66 -17.34 -22.59 -10.78
C TYR A 66 -17.99 -23.98 -10.86
N ILE A 67 -18.51 -24.50 -9.76
CA ILE A 67 -19.22 -25.78 -9.73
C ILE A 67 -20.72 -25.49 -9.85
N PHE A 68 -21.36 -26.04 -10.87
CA PHE A 68 -22.79 -25.86 -11.09
C PHE A 68 -23.60 -26.77 -10.15
N GLU A 69 -24.33 -26.17 -9.20
CA GLU A 69 -25.01 -26.90 -8.11
C GLU A 69 -25.98 -27.99 -8.59
N ALA A 70 -26.68 -27.76 -9.70
CA ALA A 70 -27.69 -28.70 -10.20
C ALA A 70 -27.09 -29.94 -10.89
N GLY A 71 -25.80 -29.93 -11.23
CA GLY A 71 -25.14 -31.02 -11.97
C GLY A 71 -23.80 -31.48 -11.39
N GLY A 72 -23.23 -30.79 -10.41
CA GLY A 72 -21.88 -31.06 -9.90
C GLY A 72 -20.77 -30.84 -10.92
N GLU A 73 -21.08 -30.20 -12.05
CA GLU A 73 -20.15 -29.98 -13.16
C GLU A 73 -19.21 -28.81 -12.85
N LEU A 74 -17.91 -29.02 -13.05
CA LEU A 74 -16.90 -27.99 -12.94
C LEU A 74 -16.81 -27.21 -14.25
N ILE A 75 -17.16 -25.93 -14.19
CA ILE A 75 -17.04 -25.00 -15.29
C ILE A 75 -15.76 -24.17 -15.07
N GLU A 76 -14.89 -24.16 -16.07
CA GLU A 76 -13.75 -23.25 -16.09
C GLU A 76 -14.18 -21.92 -16.72
N ILE A 77 -13.99 -20.83 -15.98
CA ILE A 77 -14.30 -19.48 -16.45
C ILE A 77 -13.11 -19.02 -17.31
N PRO A 78 -13.33 -18.66 -18.59
CA PRO A 78 -12.25 -18.23 -19.47
C PRO A 78 -11.51 -17.01 -18.91
N LYS A 79 -10.20 -17.15 -18.72
CA LYS A 79 -9.34 -16.08 -18.23
C LYS A 79 -8.88 -15.19 -19.38
N LEU A 80 -9.11 -13.88 -19.25
CA LEU A 80 -8.52 -12.91 -20.16
C LEU A 80 -7.10 -12.53 -19.71
N PRO A 81 -6.11 -12.43 -20.62
CA PRO A 81 -4.79 -11.94 -20.29
C PRO A 81 -4.84 -10.41 -20.13
N ILE A 82 -5.09 -9.96 -18.89
CA ILE A 82 -5.18 -8.54 -18.54
C ILE A 82 -3.87 -8.12 -17.86
N GLU A 83 -3.25 -7.07 -18.37
CA GLU A 83 -2.09 -6.43 -17.74
C GLU A 83 -2.43 -4.97 -17.39
N ILE A 84 -1.91 -4.50 -16.27
CA ILE A 84 -2.06 -3.10 -15.85
C ILE A 84 -0.97 -2.28 -16.52
N ASN A 85 -1.34 -1.24 -17.26
CA ASN A 85 -0.39 -0.25 -17.75
C ASN A 85 0.20 0.52 -16.55
N PRO A 86 1.51 0.43 -16.28
CA PRO A 86 2.10 1.05 -15.10
C PRO A 86 2.26 2.57 -15.22
N GLN A 87 2.12 3.15 -16.42
CA GLN A 87 2.50 4.54 -16.68
C GLN A 87 1.73 5.52 -15.79
N ILE A 88 0.41 5.37 -15.67
CA ILE A 88 -0.41 6.26 -14.84
C ILE A 88 -0.03 6.18 -13.36
N PHE A 89 0.38 5.00 -12.89
CA PHE A 89 0.83 4.78 -11.52
C PHE A 89 2.21 5.37 -11.28
N LYS A 90 3.12 5.29 -12.26
CA LYS A 90 4.45 5.91 -12.18
C LYS A 90 4.35 7.44 -12.11
N GLU A 91 3.48 8.03 -12.92
CA GLU A 91 3.29 9.48 -12.99
C GLU A 91 2.65 10.06 -11.71
N ASN A 92 1.87 9.26 -10.98
CA ASN A 92 1.15 9.67 -9.77
C ASN A 92 1.52 8.79 -8.56
N ALA A 93 2.77 8.31 -8.52
CA ALA A 93 3.17 7.25 -7.59
C ALA A 93 3.05 7.68 -6.12
N THR A 94 3.36 8.94 -5.82
CA THR A 94 3.22 9.50 -4.47
C THR A 94 1.75 9.51 -4.05
N GLU A 95 0.83 9.95 -4.92
CA GLU A 95 -0.60 10.00 -4.65
C GLU A 95 -1.18 8.61 -4.45
N PHE A 96 -0.81 7.63 -5.29
CA PHE A 96 -1.22 6.24 -5.09
C PHE A 96 -0.69 5.66 -3.77
N ALA A 97 0.57 5.93 -3.42
CA ALA A 97 1.15 5.47 -2.16
C ALA A 97 0.44 6.11 -0.96
N LEU A 98 0.15 7.41 -0.99
CA LEU A 98 -0.59 8.11 0.07
C LEU A 98 -2.03 7.63 0.20
N MET A 99 -2.77 7.51 -0.91
CA MET A 99 -4.14 7.00 -0.87
C MET A 99 -4.20 5.52 -0.43
N SER A 100 -3.14 4.73 -0.67
CA SER A 100 -3.06 3.34 -0.18
C SER A 100 -2.88 3.21 1.33
N VAL A 101 -2.59 4.31 2.01
CA VAL A 101 -2.56 4.43 3.48
C VAL A 101 -3.69 5.33 3.99
N ASP A 102 -4.77 5.39 3.21
CA ASP A 102 -6.01 6.12 3.49
C ASP A 102 -5.84 7.64 3.64
N TYR A 103 -4.80 8.24 3.03
CA TYR A 103 -4.66 9.68 2.95
C TYR A 103 -5.35 10.23 1.68
N PRO A 104 -6.38 11.11 1.80
CA PRO A 104 -7.07 11.64 0.64
C PRO A 104 -6.20 12.63 -0.14
N CYS A 105 -6.16 12.49 -1.47
CA CYS A 105 -5.35 13.34 -2.36
C CYS A 105 -6.22 14.04 -3.41
N GLU A 106 -5.74 15.19 -3.90
CA GLU A 106 -6.23 15.73 -5.17
C GLU A 106 -5.72 14.83 -6.30
N ALA A 107 -6.63 14.26 -7.10
CA ALA A 107 -6.31 13.20 -8.05
C ALA A 107 -6.86 13.48 -9.46
N ILE A 108 -6.53 14.65 -10.02
CA ILE A 108 -7.13 15.16 -11.26
C ILE A 108 -6.80 14.28 -12.48
N ASN A 109 -5.60 13.70 -12.54
CA ASN A 109 -5.14 12.92 -13.68
C ASN A 109 -5.37 11.41 -13.55
N ILE A 110 -5.95 10.95 -12.44
CA ILE A 110 -6.19 9.52 -12.20
C ILE A 110 -7.60 9.15 -12.71
N PRO A 111 -7.77 8.04 -13.46
CA PRO A 111 -9.07 7.61 -13.95
C PRO A 111 -10.10 7.44 -12.81
N LYS A 112 -11.30 8.02 -13.00
CA LYS A 112 -12.37 7.99 -11.98
C LYS A 112 -12.74 6.61 -11.46
N ILE A 113 -12.58 5.55 -12.26
CA ILE A 113 -12.86 4.17 -11.83
C ILE A 113 -11.94 3.72 -10.68
N MET A 114 -10.73 4.29 -10.59
CA MET A 114 -9.75 4.00 -9.54
C MET A 114 -9.94 4.85 -8.29
N LEU A 115 -10.89 5.79 -8.30
CA LEU A 115 -11.06 6.79 -7.27
C LEU A 115 -12.44 6.69 -6.63
N GLU A 116 -12.50 7.01 -5.35
CA GLU A 116 -13.72 7.29 -4.61
C GLU A 116 -13.60 8.68 -3.99
N GLU A 117 -14.63 9.52 -4.15
CA GLU A 117 -14.65 10.87 -3.58
C GLU A 117 -14.75 10.79 -2.05
N TYR A 118 -13.80 11.41 -1.36
CA TYR A 118 -13.77 11.49 0.10
C TYR A 118 -14.40 12.79 0.60
N GLU A 119 -13.89 13.91 0.08
CA GLU A 119 -14.46 15.24 0.23
C GLU A 119 -14.38 15.97 -1.12
N LYS A 120 -14.92 17.19 -1.20
CA LYS A 120 -14.93 17.97 -2.44
C LYS A 120 -13.52 18.08 -3.03
N ASN A 121 -13.33 17.50 -4.22
CA ASN A 121 -12.07 17.44 -4.99
C ASN A 121 -10.93 16.61 -4.36
N THR A 122 -11.19 15.83 -3.32
CA THR A 122 -10.20 14.89 -2.76
C THR A 122 -10.72 13.46 -2.82
N PHE A 123 -9.81 12.53 -3.06
CA PHE A 123 -10.16 11.16 -3.39
C PHE A 123 -9.31 10.16 -2.59
N LEU A 124 -9.91 9.00 -2.34
CA LEU A 124 -9.24 7.78 -1.92
C LEU A 124 -9.24 6.78 -3.09
N LEU A 125 -8.50 5.68 -2.95
CA LEU A 125 -8.60 4.59 -3.91
C LEU A 125 -9.95 3.88 -3.79
N SER A 126 -10.59 3.65 -4.93
CA SER A 126 -11.66 2.66 -5.03
C SER A 126 -11.08 1.24 -4.90
N GLU A 127 -11.95 0.25 -4.82
CA GLU A 127 -11.58 -1.16 -4.89
C GLU A 127 -10.78 -1.51 -6.16
N TRP A 128 -11.11 -0.89 -7.30
CA TRP A 128 -10.36 -1.09 -8.55
C TRP A 128 -9.01 -0.38 -8.52
N GLY A 129 -8.94 0.79 -7.87
CA GLY A 129 -7.69 1.50 -7.64
C GLY A 129 -6.73 0.68 -6.77
N ILE A 130 -7.23 0.10 -5.67
CA ILE A 130 -6.47 -0.80 -4.80
C ILE A 130 -5.99 -2.03 -5.57
N LEU A 131 -6.91 -2.71 -6.27
CA LEU A 131 -6.59 -3.90 -7.05
C LEU A 131 -5.48 -3.64 -8.07
N ALA A 132 -5.59 -2.55 -8.85
CA ALA A 132 -4.62 -2.21 -9.88
C ALA A 132 -3.29 -1.74 -9.27
N TRP A 133 -3.31 -0.95 -8.20
CA TRP A 133 -2.11 -0.50 -7.49
C TRP A 133 -1.33 -1.69 -6.94
N ASN A 134 -1.99 -2.66 -6.29
CA ASN A 134 -1.33 -3.85 -5.74
C ASN A 134 -0.55 -4.64 -6.80
N LYS A 135 -1.02 -4.66 -8.06
CA LYS A 135 -0.31 -5.35 -9.15
C LYS A 135 0.96 -4.66 -9.61
N VAL A 136 1.11 -3.35 -9.41
CA VAL A 136 2.25 -2.58 -9.96
C VAL A 136 3.12 -1.92 -8.88
N LYS A 137 2.62 -1.77 -7.64
CA LYS A 137 3.29 -1.01 -6.58
C LYS A 137 4.68 -1.53 -6.28
N LYS A 138 4.89 -2.85 -6.22
CA LYS A 138 6.19 -3.43 -5.85
C LYS A 138 7.28 -3.02 -6.83
N GLN A 139 6.97 -3.03 -8.14
CA GLN A 139 7.87 -2.55 -9.18
C GLN A 139 8.17 -1.06 -9.01
N ILE A 140 7.14 -0.24 -8.83
CA ILE A 140 7.25 1.22 -8.78
C ILE A 140 8.02 1.67 -7.53
N LEU A 141 7.70 1.09 -6.37
CA LEU A 141 8.32 1.44 -5.09
C LEU A 141 9.77 0.97 -4.97
N ALA A 142 10.17 -0.06 -5.73
CA ALA A 142 11.57 -0.48 -5.84
C ALA A 142 12.37 0.34 -6.88
N GLU A 143 11.73 0.99 -7.84
CA GLU A 143 12.43 1.67 -8.95
C GLU A 143 13.05 3.01 -8.55
N LYS A 144 12.31 3.83 -7.78
CA LYS A 144 12.73 5.20 -7.45
C LYS A 144 12.16 5.65 -6.10
N LEU A 145 13.00 6.31 -5.30
CA LEU A 145 12.57 7.00 -4.08
C LEU A 145 11.55 8.11 -4.41
N LEU A 146 10.34 7.98 -3.88
CA LEU A 146 9.23 8.90 -4.11
C LEU A 146 9.39 10.16 -3.26
N ALA A 147 8.92 11.28 -3.80
CA ALA A 147 8.86 12.54 -3.07
C ALA A 147 7.57 12.58 -2.26
N PHE A 148 7.67 12.34 -0.96
CA PHE A 148 6.54 12.43 -0.04
C PHE A 148 6.47 13.81 0.62
N PRO A 149 5.28 14.42 0.74
CA PRO A 149 5.13 15.67 1.49
C PRO A 149 5.64 15.54 2.93
N LYS A 150 6.16 16.63 3.49
CA LYS A 150 6.71 16.71 4.86
C LYS A 150 7.96 15.87 5.14
N LEU A 151 8.48 15.17 4.13
CA LEU A 151 9.71 14.38 4.22
C LEU A 151 10.80 14.97 3.32
N HIS A 152 11.99 15.15 3.91
CA HIS A 152 13.19 15.63 3.22
C HIS A 152 14.26 14.56 3.32
N PHE A 153 14.93 14.25 2.20
CA PHE A 153 15.94 13.18 2.16
C PHE A 153 17.35 13.77 2.09
N GLU A 154 18.16 13.51 3.12
CA GLU A 154 19.61 13.79 3.07
C GLU A 154 20.31 12.83 2.09
N ASP A 155 21.52 13.18 1.66
CA ASP A 155 22.24 12.40 0.66
C ASP A 155 22.67 11.01 1.18
N SER A 156 22.93 10.89 2.48
CA SER A 156 23.12 9.61 3.17
C SER A 156 21.91 8.70 3.01
N PHE A 157 20.70 9.23 3.22
CA PHE A 157 19.46 8.47 3.11
C PHE A 157 19.23 7.98 1.67
N LYS A 158 19.49 8.85 0.69
CA LYS A 158 19.40 8.46 -0.73
C LYS A 158 20.39 7.35 -1.07
N LYS A 159 21.61 7.41 -0.52
CA LYS A 159 22.64 6.38 -0.70
C LYS A 159 22.22 5.05 -0.06
N ASP A 160 21.64 5.10 1.15
CA ASP A 160 21.11 3.92 1.83
C ASP A 160 19.99 3.27 1.01
N PHE A 161 19.05 4.07 0.47
CA PHE A 161 17.99 3.59 -0.41
C PHE A 161 18.53 2.90 -1.68
N GLN A 162 19.55 3.48 -2.31
CA GLN A 162 20.15 2.91 -3.53
C GLN A 162 20.86 1.58 -3.28
N ASN A 163 21.41 1.38 -2.08
CA ASN A 163 22.11 0.15 -1.70
C ASN A 163 21.17 -0.93 -1.12
N ALA A 164 19.91 -0.59 -0.86
CA ALA A 164 18.94 -1.49 -0.28
C ALA A 164 18.43 -2.53 -1.29
N THR A 165 18.00 -3.68 -0.79
CA THR A 165 17.30 -4.69 -1.61
C THR A 165 15.93 -4.16 -2.08
N PRO A 166 15.36 -4.70 -3.18
CA PRO A 166 14.03 -4.30 -3.64
C PRO A 166 12.95 -4.40 -2.55
N GLN A 167 12.98 -5.47 -1.73
CA GLN A 167 12.02 -5.63 -0.65
C GLN A 167 12.17 -4.53 0.42
N GLN A 168 13.40 -4.18 0.78
CA GLN A 168 13.67 -3.09 1.73
C GLN A 168 13.22 -1.73 1.19
N GLN A 169 13.39 -1.48 -0.11
CA GLN A 169 12.91 -0.26 -0.77
C GLN A 169 11.39 -0.16 -0.70
N ILE A 170 10.69 -1.25 -1.01
CA ILE A 170 9.23 -1.33 -0.95
C ILE A 170 8.73 -1.07 0.48
N ASP A 171 9.24 -1.82 1.46
CA ASP A 171 8.86 -1.68 2.87
C ASP A 171 9.09 -0.25 3.39
N LEU A 172 10.22 0.35 3.00
CA LEU A 172 10.54 1.74 3.31
C LEU A 172 9.50 2.68 2.74
N GLN A 173 9.22 2.62 1.44
CA GLN A 173 8.31 3.57 0.81
C GLN A 173 6.87 3.45 1.33
N GLU A 174 6.40 2.22 1.60
CA GLU A 174 5.10 2.02 2.25
C GLU A 174 5.08 2.62 3.67
N THR A 175 6.19 2.56 4.40
CA THR A 175 6.32 3.19 5.73
C THR A 175 6.39 4.72 5.62
N LEU A 176 7.12 5.25 4.64
CA LEU A 176 7.22 6.70 4.41
C LEU A 176 5.88 7.32 4.03
N ALA A 177 5.05 6.62 3.24
CA ALA A 177 3.70 7.04 2.94
C ALA A 177 2.86 7.21 4.22
N LYS A 178 2.91 6.23 5.14
CA LYS A 178 2.21 6.31 6.45
C LYS A 178 2.70 7.48 7.29
N VAL A 179 4.02 7.65 7.38
CA VAL A 179 4.64 8.74 8.14
C VAL A 179 4.23 10.10 7.57
N SER A 180 4.30 10.26 6.25
CA SER A 180 3.87 11.48 5.55
C SER A 180 2.39 11.78 5.80
N ALA A 181 1.52 10.77 5.68
CA ALA A 181 0.09 10.90 5.98
C ALA A 181 -0.16 11.38 7.41
N ILE A 182 0.53 10.81 8.41
CA ILE A 182 0.40 11.21 9.82
C ILE A 182 0.81 12.69 10.00
N LEU A 183 1.93 13.11 9.41
CA LEU A 183 2.42 14.50 9.49
C LEU A 183 1.45 15.48 8.81
N LEU A 184 0.82 15.08 7.72
CA LEU A 184 -0.14 15.91 7.00
C LEU A 184 -1.47 16.06 7.75
N GLN A 185 -1.94 15.00 8.41
CA GLN A 185 -3.22 15.01 9.12
C GLN A 185 -3.15 15.70 10.50
N ASN A 186 -1.94 15.91 11.05
CA ASN A 186 -1.77 16.33 12.44
C ASN A 186 -0.78 17.49 12.56
N ILE A 187 -1.17 18.54 13.29
CA ILE A 187 -0.28 19.67 13.61
C ILE A 187 0.92 19.22 14.44
N ASP A 188 0.73 18.22 15.31
CA ASP A 188 1.77 17.59 16.14
C ASP A 188 1.98 16.12 15.72
N GLY A 189 2.32 15.91 14.45
CA GLY A 189 2.44 14.57 13.86
C GLY A 189 3.53 13.71 14.51
N VAL A 190 4.58 14.32 15.05
CA VAL A 190 5.63 13.59 15.79
C VAL A 190 5.06 12.91 17.03
N SER A 191 4.26 13.61 17.82
CA SER A 191 3.60 13.02 19.00
C SER A 191 2.65 11.89 18.60
N GLN A 192 1.95 12.00 17.47
CA GLN A 192 1.09 10.93 16.95
C GLN A 192 1.88 9.69 16.55
N MET A 193 3.06 9.85 15.93
CA MET A 193 3.92 8.72 15.59
C MET A 193 4.43 7.96 16.83
N LYS A 194 4.60 8.63 17.98
CA LYS A 194 4.97 7.97 19.25
C LYS A 194 3.87 7.03 19.75
N GLN A 195 2.61 7.35 19.47
CA GLN A 195 1.45 6.57 19.89
C GLN A 195 1.17 5.39 18.94
N GLN A 196 1.73 5.42 17.72
CA GLN A 196 1.60 4.35 16.74
C GLN A 196 2.53 3.18 17.08
N GLY A 197 1.97 2.12 17.65
CA GLY A 197 2.73 0.95 18.14
C GLY A 197 3.58 0.23 17.09
N GLY A 198 3.29 0.42 15.80
CA GLY A 198 4.09 -0.12 14.68
C GLY A 198 5.31 0.73 14.30
N LEU A 199 5.20 2.07 14.37
CA LEU A 199 6.29 2.99 14.01
C LEU A 199 7.25 3.20 15.19
N GLN A 200 6.74 3.25 16.42
CA GLN A 200 7.54 3.44 17.65
C GLN A 200 8.57 4.55 17.50
N TYR A 201 8.08 5.73 17.10
CA TYR A 201 8.96 6.90 17.02
C TYR A 201 9.51 7.21 18.41
N ASP A 202 10.81 7.42 18.52
CA ASP A 202 11.43 7.96 19.73
C ASP A 202 12.69 8.76 19.40
N ASN A 203 13.17 9.52 20.37
CA ASN A 203 14.45 10.20 20.25
C ASN A 203 15.59 9.31 20.76
N PHE A 204 16.77 9.46 20.17
CA PHE A 204 17.98 8.87 20.73
C PHE A 204 18.26 9.44 22.13
N THR A 205 19.14 8.78 22.88
CA THR A 205 19.55 9.23 24.21
C THR A 205 20.94 9.89 24.19
N GLY A 206 21.26 10.70 25.20
CA GLY A 206 22.59 11.28 25.37
C GLY A 206 22.90 12.38 24.36
N LYS A 207 24.09 12.33 23.73
CA LYS A 207 24.58 13.40 22.82
C LYS A 207 23.78 13.54 21.53
N ASN A 208 23.04 12.50 21.14
CA ASN A 208 22.28 12.45 19.90
C ASN A 208 20.77 12.69 20.10
N SER A 209 20.36 13.18 21.28
CA SER A 209 18.94 13.31 21.65
C SER A 209 18.10 14.26 20.81
N ILE A 210 18.75 15.08 19.98
CA ILE A 210 18.11 15.91 18.97
C ILE A 210 17.57 15.10 17.78
N PHE A 211 18.12 13.91 17.53
CA PHE A 211 17.70 13.02 16.46
C PHE A 211 16.62 12.06 16.97
N GLY A 212 15.66 11.81 16.10
CA GLY A 212 14.63 10.79 16.25
C GLY A 212 14.93 9.55 15.40
N HIS A 213 14.21 8.49 15.68
CA HIS A 213 14.13 7.32 14.82
C HIS A 213 12.71 6.74 14.83
N PHE A 214 12.35 6.03 13.76
CA PHE A 214 11.16 5.19 13.72
C PHE A 214 11.45 3.86 13.03
N ARG A 215 10.63 2.85 13.30
CA ARG A 215 10.77 1.49 12.79
C ARG A 215 10.05 1.32 11.46
N LEU A 216 10.66 0.54 10.58
CA LEU A 216 9.96 -0.10 9.47
C LEU A 216 9.44 -1.48 9.88
N ASN A 217 10.30 -2.23 10.57
CA ASN A 217 10.03 -3.57 11.08
C ASN A 217 10.90 -3.79 12.33
N GLN A 218 11.01 -5.04 12.80
CA GLN A 218 11.79 -5.33 14.02
C GLN A 218 13.30 -5.11 13.84
N GLY A 219 13.84 -5.23 12.63
CA GLY A 219 15.28 -5.12 12.35
C GLY A 219 15.72 -3.79 11.75
N SER A 220 14.85 -3.09 11.00
CA SER A 220 15.21 -1.89 10.25
C SER A 220 14.54 -0.62 10.77
N ARG A 221 15.27 0.49 10.73
CA ARG A 221 14.83 1.82 11.20
C ARG A 221 15.24 2.92 10.23
N VAL A 222 14.61 4.07 10.40
CA VAL A 222 15.03 5.35 9.82
C VAL A 222 15.42 6.29 10.95
N SER A 223 16.56 6.97 10.82
CA SER A 223 16.89 8.13 11.66
C SER A 223 16.51 9.44 10.97
N CYS A 224 16.15 10.44 11.77
CA CYS A 224 15.70 11.72 11.26
C CYS A 224 15.86 12.86 12.26
N LEU A 225 15.89 14.09 11.75
CA LEU A 225 15.68 15.30 12.54
C LEU A 225 14.23 15.78 12.35
N ALA A 226 13.48 15.94 13.44
CA ALA A 226 12.14 16.51 13.41
C ALA A 226 12.19 18.03 13.62
N LYS A 227 11.58 18.79 12.71
CA LYS A 227 11.51 20.27 12.79
C LYS A 227 10.24 20.78 12.13
N ASN A 228 9.47 21.62 12.83
CA ASN A 228 8.26 22.25 12.29
C ASN A 228 7.26 21.26 11.66
N ASN A 229 7.03 20.12 12.32
CA ASN A 229 6.17 19.04 11.84
C ASN A 229 6.61 18.45 10.47
N GLU A 230 7.92 18.48 10.21
CA GLU A 230 8.58 17.87 9.06
C GLU A 230 9.73 17.00 9.54
N LEU A 231 10.09 15.98 8.74
CA LEU A 231 11.20 15.10 9.02
C LEU A 231 12.29 15.23 7.96
N TYR A 232 13.52 15.41 8.43
CA TYR A 232 14.72 15.39 7.61
C TYR A 232 15.38 14.03 7.83
N LEU A 233 15.17 13.10 6.90
CA LEU A 233 15.59 11.71 6.99
C LEU A 233 17.06 11.58 6.65
N ARG A 234 17.80 10.88 7.51
CA ARG A 234 19.27 10.84 7.52
C ARG A 234 19.79 9.50 7.08
N HIS A 235 19.43 8.44 7.79
CA HIS A 235 19.87 7.08 7.49
C HIS A 235 18.71 6.09 7.53
N PHE A 236 18.84 5.05 6.73
CA PHE A 236 17.93 3.91 6.71
C PHE A 236 18.74 2.61 6.69
N GLY A 237 18.38 1.65 7.53
CA GLY A 237 19.00 0.35 7.50
C GLY A 237 18.76 -0.45 8.76
N GLN A 238 19.65 -1.41 9.02
CA GLN A 238 19.61 -2.23 10.21
C GLN A 238 19.79 -1.39 11.48
N HIS A 239 19.19 -1.87 12.58
CA HIS A 239 19.20 -1.24 13.88
C HIS A 239 20.56 -0.67 14.30
N ASP A 240 21.60 -1.52 14.28
CA ASP A 240 22.92 -1.15 14.81
C ASP A 240 23.58 -0.08 13.92
N TYR A 241 23.47 -0.24 12.60
CA TYR A 241 23.96 0.76 11.64
C TYR A 241 23.32 2.15 11.87
N VAL A 242 22.00 2.21 12.03
CA VAL A 242 21.28 3.47 12.22
C VAL A 242 21.57 4.09 13.59
N ASN A 243 21.75 3.26 14.63
CA ASN A 243 22.09 3.77 15.96
C ASN A 243 23.51 4.33 16.03
N ASP A 244 24.44 3.74 15.29
CA ASP A 244 25.82 4.23 15.18
C ASP A 244 25.93 5.46 14.27
N ASN A 245 24.91 5.71 13.43
CA ASN A 245 24.83 6.82 12.48
C ASN A 245 23.48 7.58 12.58
N PRO A 246 23.18 8.24 13.72
CA PRO A 246 21.91 8.92 13.94
C PRO A 246 21.69 10.13 13.03
#